data_AF-A0A453CIA4-F1
#
_entry.id   AF-A0A453CIA4-F1
#
_cell.length_a   1.000
_cell.length_b   1.000
_cell.length_c   1.000
_cell.angle_alpha   90.00
_cell.angle_beta   90.00
_cell.angle_gamma   90.00
#
_symmetry.space_group_name_H-M   'P 1'
#
loop_
_entity.id
_entity.type
_entity.pdbx_description
1 polymer ?
#
loop_
_entity_poly.entity_id
_entity_poly.type
_entity_poly.pdbx_seq_one_letter_code
_entity_poly.pdbx_strand_id
1 'polypeptide(L)'
;MLFVKVIYRLSQKLFVAAGGRFGHVNPDGVAFYNAIINALLHKGIQPFVTIFHYDIPHELEERYGGWLSPEIQKDFGYFAEVCFKMFGDRVKFWVTMNQPNLLAKFAYMNGWFPPGHCSKPYGNCAFGNSSIEPYIVGHNMILSHANAVSIYRNNYQV
;
A
#
# COMPACT_ATOMS: atom_id res chain seq x y z
N MET A 1 -20.74 3.89 -24.94
CA MET A 1 -19.61 4.71 -24.45
C MET A 1 -18.74 3.80 -23.59
N LEU A 2 -17.59 3.34 -24.09
CA LEU A 2 -16.66 2.54 -23.30
C LEU A 2 -16.04 3.44 -22.23
N PHE A 3 -16.35 3.19 -20.96
CA PHE A 3 -15.66 3.84 -19.85
C PHE A 3 -14.22 3.34 -19.83
N VAL A 4 -13.27 4.14 -20.31
CA VAL A 4 -11.85 3.88 -20.07
C VAL A 4 -11.65 3.96 -18.57
N LYS A 5 -11.22 2.85 -17.97
CA LYS A 5 -10.87 2.74 -16.55
C LYS A 5 -9.35 2.60 -16.49
N VAL A 6 -8.67 3.49 -15.78
CA VAL A 6 -7.22 3.42 -15.58
C VAL A 6 -6.95 2.98 -14.15
N ILE A 7 -6.16 1.92 -14.00
CA ILE A 7 -5.59 1.53 -12.71
C ILE A 7 -4.36 2.40 -12.49
N TYR A 8 -4.36 3.19 -11.44
CA TYR A 8 -3.24 4.04 -11.07
C TYR A 8 -2.87 3.82 -9.60
N ARG A 9 -1.57 3.96 -9.27
CA ARG A 9 -1.03 3.66 -7.94
C ARG A 9 -0.68 4.92 -7.17
N LEU A 10 -1.01 4.93 -5.88
CA LEU A 10 -0.49 5.94 -4.95
C LEU A 10 0.84 5.45 -4.38
N SER A 11 1.77 6.37 -4.19
CA SER A 11 3.03 6.09 -3.52
C SER A 11 2.98 6.63 -2.11
N GLN A 12 3.11 5.72 -1.14
CA GLN A 12 3.04 6.08 0.27
C GLN A 12 4.14 7.07 0.66
N LYS A 13 5.34 6.93 0.07
CA LYS A 13 6.47 7.84 0.26
C LYS A 13 6.20 9.28 -0.20
N LEU A 14 5.44 9.45 -1.27
CA LEU A 14 5.11 10.77 -1.77
C LEU A 14 4.05 11.45 -0.89
N PHE A 15 3.29 10.68 -0.12
CA PHE A 15 2.03 11.11 0.48
C PHE A 15 2.10 11.31 2.01
N VAL A 16 2.87 10.49 2.72
CA VAL A 16 3.07 10.61 4.18
C VAL A 16 4.57 10.75 4.45
N ALA A 17 4.97 11.86 5.07
CA ALA A 17 6.35 12.12 5.44
C ALA A 17 6.89 11.04 6.38
N ALA A 18 8.22 10.90 6.41
CA ALA A 18 8.95 9.93 7.24
C ALA A 18 8.37 9.89 8.67
N GLY A 19 7.71 8.78 9.03
CA GLY A 19 6.99 8.68 10.31
C GLY A 19 5.83 7.70 10.36
N GLY A 20 5.30 7.28 9.20
CA GLY A 20 4.07 6.48 9.15
C GLY A 20 2.89 7.27 9.69
N ARG A 21 2.05 6.65 10.52
CA ARG A 21 0.90 7.29 11.19
C ARG A 21 1.25 8.42 12.15
N PHE A 22 2.54 8.56 12.50
CA PHE A 22 3.05 9.65 13.32
C PHE A 22 3.68 10.78 12.49
N GLY A 23 3.76 10.60 11.16
CA GLY A 23 4.24 11.62 10.23
C GLY A 23 3.14 12.58 9.80
N HIS A 24 3.52 13.63 9.09
CA HIS A 24 2.59 14.57 8.47
C HIS A 24 2.27 14.17 7.03
N VAL A 25 1.07 14.50 6.57
CA VAL A 25 0.70 14.36 5.15
C VAL A 25 1.51 15.37 4.33
N ASN A 26 2.12 14.93 3.24
CA ASN A 26 2.85 15.79 2.33
C ASN A 26 1.88 16.52 1.38
N PRO A 27 1.69 17.85 1.51
CA PRO A 27 0.73 18.59 0.70
C PRO A 27 1.08 18.58 -0.80
N ASP A 28 2.37 18.50 -1.16
CA ASP A 28 2.79 18.46 -2.56
C ASP A 28 2.42 17.12 -3.21
N GLY A 29 2.55 16.01 -2.46
CA GLY A 29 2.10 14.71 -2.92
C GLY A 29 0.59 14.64 -3.11
N VAL A 30 -0.16 15.27 -2.21
CA VAL A 30 -1.62 15.45 -2.36
C VAL A 30 -1.95 16.26 -3.61
N ALA A 31 -1.29 17.40 -3.82
CA ALA A 31 -1.52 18.25 -4.98
C ALA A 31 -1.23 17.51 -6.29
N PHE A 32 -0.16 16.72 -6.34
CA PHE A 32 0.20 15.89 -7.49
C PHE A 32 -0.92 14.89 -7.87
N TYR A 33 -1.41 14.10 -6.90
CA TYR A 33 -2.46 13.13 -7.19
C TYR A 33 -3.81 13.80 -7.47
N ASN A 34 -4.10 14.94 -6.84
CA ASN A 34 -5.27 15.74 -7.19
C ASN A 34 -5.24 16.18 -8.67
N ALA A 35 -4.09 16.65 -9.16
CA ALA A 35 -3.94 17.06 -10.55
C ALA A 35 -4.21 15.88 -11.52
N ILE A 36 -3.69 14.69 -11.22
CA ILE A 36 -3.92 13.48 -12.03
C ILE A 36 -5.39 13.07 -12.01
N ILE A 37 -5.99 12.96 -10.82
CA ILE A 37 -7.40 12.55 -10.66
C ILE A 37 -8.32 13.54 -11.41
N ASN A 38 -8.08 14.85 -11.25
CA ASN A 38 -8.87 15.88 -11.93
C ASN A 38 -8.69 15.80 -13.45
N ALA A 39 -7.47 15.59 -13.94
CA ALA A 39 -7.21 15.43 -15.37
C ALA A 39 -7.91 14.21 -15.97
N LEU A 40 -7.90 13.06 -15.27
CA LEU A 40 -8.60 11.85 -15.70
C LEU A 40 -10.12 12.10 -15.78
N LEU A 41 -10.70 12.67 -14.73
CA LEU A 41 -12.14 12.97 -14.67
C LEU A 41 -12.55 14.00 -15.73
N HIS A 42 -11.74 15.03 -15.98
CA HIS A 42 -11.98 16.00 -17.04
C HIS A 42 -12.02 15.36 -18.43
N LYS A 43 -11.35 14.22 -18.62
CA LYS A 43 -11.41 13.40 -19.84
C LYS A 43 -12.46 12.30 -19.81
N GLY A 44 -13.32 12.25 -18.78
CA GLY A 44 -14.35 11.21 -18.61
C GLY A 44 -13.79 9.83 -18.27
N ILE A 45 -12.55 9.76 -17.77
CA ILE A 45 -11.88 8.51 -17.39
C ILE A 45 -12.11 8.29 -15.89
N GLN A 46 -12.70 7.15 -15.53
CA GLN A 46 -12.95 6.82 -14.12
C GLN A 46 -11.67 6.24 -13.50
N PRO A 47 -11.10 6.89 -12.45
CA PRO A 47 -9.93 6.36 -11.76
C PRO A 47 -10.27 5.12 -10.93
N PHE A 48 -9.44 4.08 -11.06
CA PHE A 48 -9.35 2.92 -10.16
C PHE A 48 -8.02 3.03 -9.42
N VAL A 49 -8.08 3.32 -8.13
CA VAL A 49 -6.88 3.69 -7.38
C VAL A 49 -6.42 2.54 -6.50
N THR A 50 -5.17 2.12 -6.70
CA THR A 50 -4.49 1.17 -5.83
C THR A 50 -3.75 1.92 -4.72
N ILE A 51 -4.09 1.65 -3.46
CA ILE A 51 -3.50 2.29 -2.28
C ILE A 51 -2.04 1.86 -2.12
N PHE A 52 -1.74 0.56 -2.25
CA PHE A 52 -0.38 0.04 -2.07
C PHE A 52 0.08 -0.86 -3.21
N HIS A 53 1.29 -0.60 -3.69
CA HIS A 53 1.93 -1.36 -4.77
C HIS A 53 3.44 -1.51 -4.54
N TYR A 54 3.78 -2.24 -3.47
CA TYR A 54 5.14 -2.72 -3.14
C TYR A 54 6.13 -1.64 -2.68
N ASP A 55 5.64 -0.44 -2.38
CA ASP A 55 6.46 0.71 -2.05
C ASP A 55 6.21 1.19 -0.61
N ILE A 56 6.46 0.30 0.36
CA ILE A 56 6.44 0.70 1.77
C ILE A 56 7.52 1.77 2.01
N PRO A 57 7.26 2.76 2.88
CA PRO A 57 8.28 3.68 3.36
C PRO A 57 9.42 2.90 4.02
N HIS A 58 10.66 3.26 3.68
CA HIS A 58 11.84 2.54 4.15
C HIS A 58 11.97 2.62 5.68
N GLU A 59 11.53 3.73 6.25
CA GLU A 59 11.53 4.02 7.67
C GLU A 59 10.64 3.05 8.47
N LEU A 60 9.58 2.49 7.87
CA LEU A 60 8.76 1.46 8.52
C LEU A 60 9.48 0.11 8.53
N GLU A 61 10.27 -0.16 7.49
CA GLU A 61 11.16 -1.32 7.47
C GLU A 61 12.24 -1.19 8.55
N GLU A 62 12.91 -0.03 8.66
CA GLU A 62 13.92 0.20 9.71
C GLU A 62 13.33 0.19 11.13
N ARG A 63 12.14 0.76 11.32
CA ARG A 63 11.53 0.91 12.64
C ARG A 63 11.08 -0.42 13.23
N TYR A 64 10.48 -1.30 12.42
CA TYR A 64 9.88 -2.53 12.94
C TYR A 64 9.86 -3.71 11.95
N GLY A 65 10.57 -3.64 10.83
CA GLY A 65 10.60 -4.71 9.82
C GLY A 65 9.38 -4.74 8.89
N GLY A 66 8.69 -3.61 8.74
CA GLY A 66 7.61 -3.45 7.76
C GLY A 66 6.54 -4.52 7.88
N TRP A 67 6.37 -5.32 6.82
CA TRP A 67 5.33 -6.36 6.75
C TRP A 67 5.54 -7.54 7.71
N LEU A 68 6.70 -7.68 8.33
CA LEU A 68 6.94 -8.70 9.34
C LEU A 68 6.34 -8.36 10.70
N SER A 69 5.95 -7.10 10.92
CA SER A 69 5.39 -6.64 12.20
C SER A 69 3.89 -6.35 12.10
N PRO A 70 3.08 -6.72 13.11
CA PRO A 70 1.66 -6.35 13.16
C PRO A 70 1.43 -4.83 13.25
N GLU A 71 2.45 -4.03 13.59
CA GLU A 71 2.33 -2.57 13.64
C GLU A 71 2.00 -1.97 12.26
N ILE A 72 2.38 -2.64 11.17
CA ILE A 72 2.05 -2.21 9.79
C ILE A 72 0.54 -2.12 9.55
N GLN A 73 -0.27 -2.88 10.29
CA GLN A 73 -1.72 -2.88 10.16
C GLN A 73 -2.33 -1.52 10.52
N LYS A 74 -1.75 -0.85 11.51
CA LYS A 74 -2.16 0.49 11.95
C LYS A 74 -1.67 1.56 10.98
N ASP A 75 -0.40 1.48 10.54
CA ASP A 75 0.17 2.43 9.58
C ASP A 75 -0.51 2.37 8.21
N PHE A 76 -0.82 1.16 7.73
CA PHE A 76 -1.58 0.97 6.50
C PHE A 76 -3.01 1.48 6.63
N GLY A 77 -3.68 1.21 7.74
CA GLY A 77 -5.03 1.73 8.02
C GLY A 77 -5.08 3.26 8.01
N TYR A 78 -4.13 3.91 8.68
CA TYR A 78 -3.98 5.37 8.65
C TYR A 78 -3.76 5.88 7.23
N PHE A 79 -2.81 5.30 6.48
CA PHE A 79 -2.52 5.74 5.12
C PHE A 79 -3.75 5.59 4.19
N ALA A 80 -4.48 4.48 4.30
CA ALA A 80 -5.73 4.27 3.57
C ALA A 80 -6.78 5.33 3.94
N GLU A 81 -6.94 5.63 5.24
CA GLU A 81 -7.87 6.67 5.71
C GLU A 81 -7.53 8.05 5.13
N VAL A 82 -6.25 8.44 5.10
CA VAL A 82 -5.84 9.69 4.46
C VAL A 82 -6.19 9.68 2.97
N CYS A 83 -5.95 8.57 2.26
CA CYS A 83 -6.34 8.46 0.85
C CYS A 83 -7.85 8.65 0.65
N PHE A 84 -8.67 8.02 1.50
CA PHE A 84 -10.13 8.17 1.43
C PHE A 84 -10.58 9.60 1.75
N LYS A 85 -10.01 10.24 2.78
CA LYS A 85 -10.30 11.64 3.13
C LYS A 85 -9.98 12.59 1.99
N MET A 86 -8.82 12.45 1.36
CA MET A 86 -8.33 13.41 0.38
C MET A 86 -8.93 13.24 -1.01
N PHE A 87 -9.34 12.01 -1.37
CA PHE A 87 -9.73 11.68 -2.74
C PHE A 87 -11.07 10.96 -2.88
N GLY A 88 -11.70 10.52 -1.79
CA GLY A 88 -12.94 9.74 -1.82
C GLY A 88 -14.14 10.50 -2.38
N ASP A 89 -14.08 11.83 -2.40
CA ASP A 89 -15.05 12.69 -3.07
C ASP A 89 -15.16 12.37 -4.57
N ARG A 90 -14.02 12.03 -5.20
CA ARG A 90 -13.87 11.79 -6.65
C ARG A 90 -13.57 10.34 -7.03
N VAL A 91 -12.82 9.61 -6.20
CA VAL A 91 -12.43 8.23 -6.45
C VAL A 91 -13.45 7.28 -5.83
N LYS A 92 -14.09 6.48 -6.69
CA LYS A 92 -15.17 5.54 -6.30
C LYS A 92 -14.73 4.07 -6.30
N PHE A 93 -13.57 3.76 -6.87
CA PHE A 93 -13.07 2.39 -6.98
C PHE A 93 -11.67 2.31 -6.37
N TRP A 94 -11.57 1.53 -5.29
CA TRP A 94 -10.36 1.37 -4.51
C TRP A 94 -9.87 -0.07 -4.55
N VAL A 95 -8.57 -0.24 -4.77
CA VAL A 95 -7.84 -1.49 -4.57
C VAL A 95 -6.89 -1.26 -3.40
N THR A 96 -7.05 -2.01 -2.33
CA THR A 96 -6.17 -1.87 -1.14
C THR A 96 -4.72 -2.22 -1.46
N MET A 97 -4.48 -3.40 -2.02
CA MET A 97 -3.14 -3.92 -2.32
C MET A 97 -3.12 -4.64 -3.66
N ASN A 98 -2.10 -4.38 -4.46
CA ASN A 98 -1.84 -5.17 -5.66
C ASN A 98 -1.09 -6.48 -5.31
N GLN A 99 -1.59 -7.62 -5.79
CA GLN A 99 -0.88 -8.91 -5.82
C GLN A 99 -0.05 -9.23 -4.55
N PRO A 100 -0.66 -9.29 -3.35
CA PRO A 100 0.07 -9.49 -2.09
C PRO A 100 0.83 -10.83 -2.04
N ASN A 101 0.32 -11.87 -2.74
CA ASN A 101 0.98 -13.16 -2.87
C ASN A 101 2.35 -13.08 -3.55
N LEU A 102 2.50 -12.20 -4.55
CA LEU A 102 3.78 -12.02 -5.24
C LEU A 102 4.76 -11.23 -4.38
N LEU A 103 4.29 -10.25 -3.60
CA LEU A 103 5.16 -9.55 -2.66
C LEU A 103 5.69 -10.49 -1.58
N ALA A 104 4.82 -11.27 -0.92
CA ALA A 104 5.23 -12.26 0.07
C ALA A 104 6.25 -13.26 -0.50
N LYS A 105 6.04 -13.73 -1.74
CA LYS A 105 6.97 -14.62 -2.41
C LYS A 105 8.29 -13.94 -2.78
N PHE A 106 8.25 -12.86 -3.56
CA PHE A 106 9.47 -12.30 -4.13
C PHE A 106 10.28 -11.50 -3.12
N ALA A 107 9.67 -10.88 -2.10
CA ALA A 107 10.39 -10.13 -1.10
C ALA A 107 10.82 -10.95 0.13
N TYR A 108 10.07 -12.01 0.49
CA TYR A 108 10.30 -12.76 1.75
C TYR A 108 10.47 -14.27 1.58
N MET A 109 10.36 -14.81 0.37
CA MET A 109 10.72 -16.21 0.06
C MET A 109 11.95 -16.28 -0.84
N ASN A 110 11.94 -15.57 -1.96
CA ASN A 110 13.03 -15.59 -2.95
C ASN A 110 14.05 -14.47 -2.75
N GLY A 111 13.69 -13.38 -2.05
CA GLY A 111 14.55 -12.23 -1.83
C GLY A 111 14.91 -11.44 -3.10
N TRP A 112 14.10 -11.53 -4.15
CA TRP A 112 14.29 -10.80 -5.40
C TRP A 112 13.85 -9.34 -5.32
N PHE A 113 12.88 -9.04 -4.46
CA PHE A 113 12.40 -7.68 -4.21
C PHE A 113 12.85 -7.21 -2.82
N PRO A 114 13.01 -5.89 -2.61
CA PRO A 114 13.19 -5.34 -1.26
C PRO A 114 12.07 -5.81 -0.31
N PRO A 115 12.38 -6.10 0.98
CA PRO A 115 13.68 -5.95 1.64
C PRO A 115 14.72 -7.05 1.34
N GLY A 116 14.40 -8.03 0.51
CA GLY A 116 15.37 -9.05 0.08
C GLY A 116 15.58 -10.16 1.11
N HIS A 117 14.52 -10.53 1.83
CA HIS A 117 14.55 -11.62 2.79
C HIS A 117 14.48 -12.97 2.08
N CYS A 118 15.41 -13.88 2.39
CA CYS A 118 15.33 -15.27 2.00
C CYS A 118 16.28 -16.18 2.77
N SER A 119 16.01 -17.48 2.75
CA SER A 119 16.88 -18.55 3.22
C SER A 119 16.98 -19.70 2.21
N LYS A 120 18.01 -20.54 2.34
CA LYS A 120 18.18 -21.73 1.50
C LYS A 120 16.98 -22.70 1.69
N PRO A 121 16.53 -23.41 0.64
CA PRO A 121 17.10 -23.45 -0.71
C PRO A 121 16.56 -22.37 -1.66
N TYR A 122 15.67 -21.48 -1.20
CA TYR A 122 14.95 -20.54 -2.07
C TYR A 122 15.80 -19.35 -2.53
N GLY A 123 16.83 -18.99 -1.76
CA GLY A 123 17.83 -18.00 -2.14
C GLY A 123 19.02 -17.97 -1.16
N ASN A 124 19.95 -17.05 -1.39
CA ASN A 124 21.19 -16.91 -0.62
C ASN A 124 21.32 -15.49 -0.04
N CYS A 125 20.27 -15.01 0.60
CA CYS A 125 20.22 -13.69 1.22
C CYS A 125 20.95 -13.69 2.56
N ALA A 126 21.35 -12.50 3.02
CA ALA A 126 22.05 -12.34 4.29
C ALA A 126 21.15 -12.60 5.52
N PHE A 127 19.83 -12.44 5.35
CA PHE A 127 18.83 -12.58 6.41
C PHE A 127 17.49 -13.03 5.83
N GLY A 128 16.61 -13.49 6.73
CA GLY A 128 15.26 -13.92 6.42
C GLY A 128 15.03 -15.41 6.66
N ASN A 129 13.76 -15.82 6.57
CA ASN A 129 13.33 -17.20 6.72
C ASN A 129 12.18 -17.51 5.75
N SER A 130 12.54 -18.06 4.59
CA SER A 130 11.61 -18.37 3.49
C SER A 130 10.50 -19.37 3.86
N SER A 131 10.67 -20.12 4.94
CA SER A 131 9.67 -21.09 5.42
C SER A 131 8.60 -20.48 6.31
N ILE A 132 8.82 -19.27 6.85
CA ILE A 132 7.94 -18.66 7.86
C ILE A 132 7.51 -17.24 7.47
N GLU A 133 8.45 -16.39 7.04
CA GLU A 133 8.21 -14.98 6.79
C GLU A 133 7.12 -14.69 5.75
N PRO A 134 7.01 -15.42 4.62
CA PRO A 134 5.92 -15.20 3.67
C PRO A 134 4.53 -15.35 4.29
N TYR A 135 4.37 -16.23 5.29
CA TYR A 135 3.10 -16.43 5.99
C TYR A 135 2.81 -15.30 6.98
N ILE A 136 3.82 -14.82 7.71
CA ILE A 136 3.70 -13.66 8.59
C ILE A 136 3.28 -12.43 7.77
N VAL A 137 3.99 -12.19 6.67
CA VAL A 137 3.74 -11.09 5.74
C VAL A 137 2.33 -11.19 5.15
N GLY A 138 1.95 -12.37 4.66
CA GLY A 138 0.61 -12.61 4.14
C GLY A 138 -0.49 -12.37 5.19
N HIS A 139 -0.28 -12.82 6.43
CA HIS A 139 -1.21 -12.59 7.53
C HIS A 139 -1.39 -11.09 7.82
N ASN A 140 -0.29 -10.35 7.96
CA ASN A 140 -0.33 -8.90 8.18
C ASN A 140 -0.99 -8.16 7.01
N MET A 141 -0.74 -8.56 5.76
CA MET A 141 -1.40 -7.97 4.59
C MET A 141 -2.91 -8.19 4.59
N ILE A 142 -3.38 -9.39 4.95
CA ILE A 142 -4.82 -9.69 5.06
C ILE A 142 -5.48 -8.84 6.14
N LEU A 143 -4.85 -8.72 7.31
CA LEU A 143 -5.38 -7.90 8.40
C LEU A 143 -5.35 -6.40 8.06
N SER A 144 -4.28 -5.92 7.42
CA SER A 144 -4.20 -4.55 6.88
C SER A 144 -5.30 -4.26 5.86
N HIS A 145 -5.55 -5.18 4.94
CA HIS A 145 -6.66 -5.10 3.98
C HIS A 145 -8.00 -5.00 4.71
N ALA A 146 -8.27 -5.91 5.65
CA ALA A 146 -9.52 -5.92 6.41
C ALA A 146 -9.73 -4.63 7.20
N ASN A 147 -8.67 -4.10 7.81
CA ASN A 147 -8.69 -2.83 8.53
C ASN A 147 -9.06 -1.66 7.60
N ALA A 148 -8.37 -1.52 6.46
CA ALA A 148 -8.65 -0.46 5.49
C ALA A 148 -10.07 -0.56 4.91
N VAL A 149 -10.56 -1.77 4.63
CA VAL A 149 -11.94 -1.99 4.18
C VAL A 149 -12.93 -1.60 5.27
N SER A 150 -12.68 -1.98 6.52
CA SER A 150 -13.52 -1.58 7.67
C SER A 150 -13.64 -0.06 7.77
N ILE A 151 -12.51 0.66 7.73
CA ILE A 151 -12.48 2.14 7.73
C ILE A 151 -13.29 2.71 6.57
N TYR A 152 -13.11 2.18 5.35
CA TYR A 152 -13.84 2.65 4.18
C TYR A 152 -15.36 2.47 4.35
N ARG A 153 -15.80 1.26 4.71
CA ARG A 153 -17.23 0.93 4.82
C ARG A 153 -17.94 1.72 5.91
N ASN A 154 -17.28 1.93 7.04
CA ASN A 154 -17.90 2.60 8.18
C ASN A 154 -17.95 4.13 8.03
N ASN A 155 -16.99 4.72 7.32
CA ASN A 155 -16.78 6.18 7.34
C ASN A 155 -16.86 6.87 5.97
N TYR A 156 -16.69 6.14 4.86
CA TYR A 156 -16.50 6.74 3.52
C TYR A 156 -17.36 6.12 2.41
N GLN A 157 -17.93 4.94 2.65
CA GLN A 157 -18.84 4.32 1.70
C GLN A 157 -20.18 5.06 1.77
N VAL A 158 -20.59 5.58 0.60
CA VAL A 158 -21.89 6.24 0.39
C VAL A 158 -22.77 5.31 -0.43
#